data_AF-A0A6A9UR01-F1
#
_entry.id   AF-A0A6A9UR01-F1
#
_cell.length_a   1.000
_cell.length_b   1.000
_cell.length_c   1.000
_cell.angle_alpha   90.00
_cell.angle_beta   90.00
_cell.angle_gamma   90.00
#
_symmetry.space_group_name_H-M   'P 1'
#
loop_
_entity.id
_entity.type
_entity.pdbx_description
1 polymer ?
#
loop_
_entity_poly.entity_id
_entity_poly.type
_entity_poly.pdbx_seq_one_letter_code
_entity_poly.pdbx_strand_id
1 'polypeptide(L)'
;PKSVVREMYERAMTFGELVSEYGLSRSEGLVLRYLSDAWRTLRHTVPEHRRTPELEDLVEWLGEVIRQTDSSLLDEWEALVDPDPEVTVRPGQTSDAPRPITTNERAFGVLVRNAMWARLELAARDDAEGLAALERRVAELSDPPTEVERDAVSWGEDLDDYYDEHDSMRIDADARSPRNLQIERGDRVWRLRQVVLDPEGHHDWAIEARVDLAASDAAGAAVVVGTGLRRLDATP
;
A
#
# COMPACT_ATOMS: atom_id res chain seq x y z
N PRO A 1 -18.59 -8.40 -8.02
CA PRO A 1 -18.24 -6.98 -8.24
C PRO A 1 -17.58 -6.35 -7.00
N LYS A 2 -18.28 -6.11 -5.87
CA LYS A 2 -17.68 -5.54 -4.63
C LYS A 2 -16.40 -6.25 -4.12
N SER A 3 -16.16 -7.49 -4.53
CA SER A 3 -14.99 -8.28 -4.17
C SER A 3 -13.66 -7.71 -4.65
N VAL A 4 -13.54 -7.20 -5.89
CA VAL A 4 -12.23 -6.83 -6.46
C VAL A 4 -11.65 -5.56 -5.80
N VAL A 5 -12.43 -4.47 -5.75
CA VAL A 5 -11.98 -3.22 -5.10
C VAL A 5 -11.68 -3.47 -3.61
N ARG A 6 -12.54 -4.26 -2.96
CA ARG A 6 -12.35 -4.65 -1.56
C ARG A 6 -11.06 -5.43 -1.36
N GLU A 7 -10.81 -6.41 -2.21
CA GLU A 7 -9.61 -7.24 -2.15
C GLU A 7 -8.34 -6.42 -2.39
N MET A 8 -8.32 -5.58 -3.43
CA MET A 8 -7.20 -4.66 -3.68
C MET A 8 -6.95 -3.74 -2.47
N TYR A 9 -8.03 -3.24 -1.86
CA TYR A 9 -7.93 -2.40 -0.67
C TYR A 9 -7.44 -3.16 0.56
N GLU A 10 -7.98 -4.35 0.82
CA GLU A 10 -7.66 -5.15 2.01
C GLU A 10 -6.25 -5.73 1.95
N ARG A 11 -5.81 -6.20 0.78
CA ARG A 11 -4.48 -6.79 0.54
C ARG A 11 -3.41 -5.77 0.11
N ALA A 12 -3.77 -4.48 0.04
CA ALA A 12 -2.91 -3.42 -0.49
C ALA A 12 -2.36 -3.69 -1.90
N MET A 13 -3.15 -4.33 -2.77
CA MET A 13 -2.68 -4.71 -4.10
C MET A 13 -2.62 -3.52 -5.06
N THR A 14 -1.56 -3.47 -5.86
CA THR A 14 -1.49 -2.61 -7.04
C THR A 14 -2.35 -3.18 -8.18
N PHE A 15 -2.61 -2.37 -9.21
CA PHE A 15 -3.29 -2.85 -10.42
C PHE A 15 -2.49 -3.96 -11.11
N GLY A 16 -1.16 -3.78 -11.25
CA GLY A 16 -0.28 -4.77 -11.87
C GLY A 16 -0.25 -6.09 -11.10
N GLU A 17 -0.23 -6.04 -9.77
CA GLU A 17 -0.32 -7.24 -8.93
C GLU A 17 -1.65 -7.98 -9.14
N LEU A 18 -2.78 -7.25 -9.18
CA LEU A 18 -4.08 -7.86 -9.47
C LEU A 18 -4.08 -8.55 -10.85
N VAL A 19 -3.50 -7.89 -11.86
CA VAL A 19 -3.43 -8.43 -13.22
C VAL A 19 -2.57 -9.68 -13.27
N SER A 20 -1.41 -9.67 -12.61
CA SER A 20 -0.47 -10.79 -12.56
C SER A 20 -1.07 -11.99 -11.81
N GLU A 21 -1.59 -11.78 -10.60
CA GLU A 21 -2.18 -12.81 -9.74
C GLU A 21 -3.29 -13.60 -10.46
N TYR A 22 -4.13 -12.90 -11.23
CA TYR A 22 -5.28 -13.50 -11.91
C TYR A 22 -5.05 -13.77 -13.41
N GLY A 23 -3.84 -13.53 -13.93
CA GLY A 23 -3.51 -13.75 -15.34
C GLY A 23 -4.36 -12.92 -16.32
N LEU A 24 -4.66 -11.66 -15.96
CA LEU A 24 -5.61 -10.80 -16.65
C LEU A 24 -4.98 -9.90 -17.73
N SER A 25 -3.75 -10.15 -18.17
CA SER A 25 -3.02 -9.26 -19.09
C SER A 25 -3.76 -8.95 -20.39
N ARG A 26 -4.61 -9.87 -20.87
CA ARG A 26 -5.47 -9.65 -22.07
C ARG A 26 -6.75 -8.87 -21.78
N SER A 27 -7.03 -8.56 -20.52
CA SER A 27 -8.28 -7.97 -20.03
C SER A 27 -8.06 -6.72 -19.16
N GLU A 28 -6.84 -6.16 -19.15
CA GLU A 28 -6.49 -5.00 -18.32
C GLU A 28 -7.45 -3.83 -18.53
N GLY A 29 -7.74 -3.45 -19.78
CA GLY A 29 -8.70 -2.39 -20.07
C GLY A 29 -10.13 -2.68 -19.57
N LEU A 30 -10.54 -3.95 -19.50
CA LEU A 30 -11.82 -4.34 -18.91
C LEU A 30 -11.81 -4.15 -17.39
N VAL A 31 -10.70 -4.50 -16.73
CA VAL A 31 -10.51 -4.29 -15.29
C VAL A 31 -10.47 -2.80 -14.97
N LEU A 32 -9.72 -1.99 -15.71
CA LEU A 32 -9.64 -0.55 -15.50
C LEU A 32 -11.00 0.13 -15.71
N ARG A 33 -11.76 -0.29 -16.73
CA ARG A 33 -13.15 0.17 -16.92
C ARG A 33 -14.03 -0.20 -15.73
N TYR A 34 -13.92 -1.43 -15.24
CA TYR A 34 -14.66 -1.88 -14.06
C TYR A 34 -14.32 -1.04 -12.82
N LEU A 35 -13.04 -0.77 -12.55
CA LEU A 35 -12.60 0.09 -11.43
C LEU A 35 -13.11 1.52 -11.59
N SER A 36 -13.03 2.07 -12.80
CA SER A 36 -13.55 3.41 -13.12
C SER A 36 -15.06 3.52 -12.88
N ASP A 37 -15.83 2.49 -13.27
CA ASP A 37 -17.27 2.46 -13.05
C ASP A 37 -17.62 2.30 -11.56
N ALA A 38 -16.85 1.49 -10.83
CA ALA A 38 -16.99 1.36 -9.38
C ALA A 38 -16.73 2.71 -8.67
N TRP A 39 -15.65 3.40 -9.04
CA TRP A 39 -15.30 4.72 -8.51
C TRP A 39 -16.40 5.76 -8.78
N ARG A 40 -16.86 5.90 -10.03
CA ARG A 40 -17.96 6.82 -10.39
C ARG A 40 -19.23 6.47 -9.61
N THR A 41 -19.56 5.19 -9.50
CA THR A 41 -20.75 4.72 -8.78
C THR A 41 -20.69 5.12 -7.31
N LEU A 42 -19.58 4.84 -6.62
CA LEU A 42 -19.39 5.22 -5.21
C LEU A 42 -19.48 6.74 -5.02
N ARG A 43 -18.85 7.51 -5.91
CA ARG A 43 -18.83 8.98 -5.86
C ARG A 43 -20.19 9.63 -6.13
N HIS A 44 -21.06 9.03 -6.95
CA HIS A 44 -22.32 9.64 -7.35
C HIS A 44 -23.56 9.06 -6.66
N THR A 45 -23.50 7.81 -6.19
CA THR A 45 -24.69 7.10 -5.69
C THR A 45 -24.84 7.22 -4.17
N VAL A 46 -23.73 7.41 -3.44
CA VAL A 46 -23.78 7.52 -1.98
C VAL A 46 -24.07 8.98 -1.59
N PRO A 47 -25.22 9.26 -0.94
CA PRO A 47 -25.54 10.60 -0.45
C PRO A 47 -24.48 11.09 0.53
N GLU A 48 -24.20 12.39 0.52
CA GLU A 48 -23.15 13.01 1.34
C GLU A 48 -23.31 12.69 2.85
N HIS A 49 -24.53 12.72 3.37
CA HIS A 49 -24.83 12.38 4.78
C HIS A 49 -24.60 10.90 5.15
N ARG A 50 -24.35 10.01 4.17
CA ARG A 50 -23.99 8.60 4.37
C ARG A 50 -22.52 8.33 4.10
N ARG A 51 -21.74 9.35 3.72
CA ARG A 51 -20.30 9.20 3.49
C ARG A 51 -19.59 9.24 4.83
N THR A 52 -19.11 8.09 5.25
CA THR A 52 -18.19 8.02 6.38
C THR A 52 -16.78 8.43 5.91
N PRO A 53 -15.91 8.89 6.82
CA PRO A 53 -14.52 9.21 6.48
C PRO A 53 -13.79 8.05 5.77
N GLU A 54 -14.07 6.81 6.15
CA GLU A 54 -13.46 5.61 5.55
C GLU A 54 -13.93 5.40 4.11
N LEU A 55 -15.20 5.70 3.81
CA LEU A 55 -15.70 5.62 2.44
C LEU A 55 -15.09 6.72 1.57
N GLU A 56 -14.92 7.93 2.09
CA GLU A 56 -14.23 8.99 1.37
C GLU A 56 -12.77 8.63 1.08
N ASP A 57 -12.06 8.07 2.06
CA ASP A 57 -10.69 7.57 1.91
C ASP A 57 -10.60 6.51 0.81
N LEU A 58 -11.54 5.55 0.79
CA LEU A 58 -11.60 4.52 -0.25
C LEU A 58 -11.89 5.11 -1.63
N VAL A 59 -12.77 6.11 -1.75
CA VAL A 59 -13.07 6.77 -3.03
C VAL A 59 -11.87 7.58 -3.52
N GLU A 60 -11.16 8.26 -2.63
CA GLU A 60 -9.96 9.03 -2.95
C GLU A 60 -8.83 8.11 -3.41
N TRP A 61 -8.55 7.05 -2.64
CA TRP A 61 -7.57 6.01 -2.99
C TRP A 61 -7.88 5.35 -4.34
N LEU A 62 -9.12 4.90 -4.56
CA LEU A 62 -9.48 4.24 -5.81
C LEU A 62 -9.33 5.20 -7.01
N GLY A 63 -9.66 6.47 -6.82
CA GLY A 63 -9.44 7.49 -7.83
C GLY A 63 -7.96 7.69 -8.16
N GLU A 64 -7.08 7.61 -7.16
CA GLU A 64 -5.63 7.70 -7.35
C GLU A 64 -5.08 6.48 -8.09
N VAL A 65 -5.46 5.27 -7.70
CA VAL A 65 -5.05 4.02 -8.39
C VAL A 65 -5.41 4.08 -9.88
N ILE A 66 -6.64 4.51 -10.21
CA ILE A 66 -7.07 4.63 -11.61
C ILE A 66 -6.20 5.62 -12.39
N ARG A 67 -5.88 6.78 -11.80
CA ARG A 67 -5.04 7.79 -12.46
C ARG A 67 -3.62 7.27 -12.73
N GLN A 68 -3.01 6.64 -11.74
CA GLN A 68 -1.65 6.09 -11.88
C GLN A 68 -1.61 4.99 -12.96
N THR A 69 -2.60 4.10 -12.99
CA THR A 69 -2.69 3.05 -14.02
C THR A 69 -2.98 3.60 -15.42
N ASP A 70 -3.85 4.59 -15.55
CA ASP A 70 -4.16 5.19 -16.86
C ASP A 70 -2.93 5.90 -17.45
N SER A 71 -2.14 6.59 -16.61
CA SER A 71 -0.85 7.17 -17.00
C SER A 71 0.16 6.11 -17.44
N SER A 72 0.36 5.04 -16.65
CA SER A 72 1.34 4.00 -17.02
C SER A 72 0.99 3.29 -18.32
N LEU A 73 -0.30 2.97 -18.55
CA LEU A 73 -0.75 2.35 -19.80
C LEU A 73 -0.57 3.28 -21.01
N LEU A 74 -0.72 4.60 -20.81
CA LEU A 74 -0.47 5.60 -21.84
C LEU A 74 1.02 5.64 -22.19
N ASP A 75 1.89 5.70 -21.18
CA ASP A 75 3.35 5.72 -21.35
C ASP A 75 3.86 4.46 -22.07
N GLU A 76 3.35 3.27 -21.69
CA GLU A 76 3.67 2.01 -22.35
C GLU A 76 3.22 1.98 -23.83
N TRP A 77 2.04 2.53 -24.12
CA TRP A 77 1.55 2.63 -25.49
C TRP A 77 2.40 3.59 -26.32
N GLU A 78 2.79 4.74 -25.77
CA GLU A 78 3.68 5.70 -26.44
C GLU A 78 5.05 5.07 -26.75
N ALA A 79 5.63 4.31 -25.81
CA ALA A 79 6.88 3.58 -26.04
C ALA A 79 6.78 2.48 -27.12
N LEU A 80 5.60 1.89 -27.33
CA LEU A 80 5.35 0.91 -28.39
C LEU A 80 5.11 1.55 -29.76
N VAL A 81 4.60 2.77 -29.79
CA VAL A 81 4.27 3.50 -31.04
C VAL A 81 5.47 4.31 -31.55
N ASP A 82 6.32 4.85 -30.66
CA ASP A 82 7.51 5.62 -31.04
C ASP A 82 8.77 5.16 -30.26
N PRO A 83 9.60 4.29 -30.83
CA PRO A 83 10.81 3.79 -30.17
C PRO A 83 11.98 4.81 -30.12
N ASP A 84 11.80 6.05 -30.61
CA ASP A 84 12.81 7.11 -30.58
C ASP A 84 12.26 8.35 -29.84
N PRO A 85 12.69 8.64 -28.59
CA PRO A 85 12.09 9.69 -27.77
C PRO A 85 12.65 11.08 -28.12
N GLU A 86 12.52 11.52 -29.37
CA GLU A 86 12.68 12.94 -29.71
C GLU A 86 11.34 13.67 -29.57
N VAL A 87 11.09 14.07 -28.33
CA VAL A 87 10.01 14.94 -27.81
C VAL A 87 9.43 15.87 -28.88
N THR A 88 8.28 15.47 -29.46
CA THR A 88 7.39 16.40 -30.16
C THR A 88 6.31 16.88 -29.20
N VAL A 89 6.61 17.90 -28.39
CA VAL A 89 5.61 18.54 -27.53
C VAL A 89 4.49 19.11 -28.40
N ARG A 90 3.31 18.48 -28.37
CA ARG A 90 2.09 19.09 -28.91
C ARG A 90 1.60 20.16 -27.91
N PRO A 91 1.23 21.37 -28.35
CA PRO A 91 0.75 22.40 -27.45
C PRO A 91 -0.60 21.98 -26.86
N GLY A 92 -0.60 21.55 -25.59
CA GLY A 92 -1.79 21.10 -24.86
C GLY A 92 -1.56 19.94 -23.88
N GLN A 93 -0.42 19.24 -23.95
CA GLN A 93 -0.06 18.19 -23.00
C GLN A 93 0.55 18.81 -21.73
N THR A 94 -0.17 18.66 -20.61
CA THR A 94 0.38 18.89 -19.27
C THR A 94 1.44 17.84 -19.00
N SER A 95 2.68 18.26 -18.73
CA SER A 95 3.88 17.45 -18.39
C SER A 95 3.66 15.93 -18.26
N ASP A 96 4.27 15.14 -19.15
CA ASP A 96 4.27 13.66 -19.26
C ASP A 96 4.87 12.90 -18.06
N ALA A 97 5.04 13.52 -16.90
CA ALA A 97 5.41 12.78 -15.70
C ALA A 97 4.11 12.41 -14.93
N PRO A 98 3.91 11.13 -14.57
CA PRO A 98 2.86 10.75 -13.63
C PRO A 98 2.92 11.67 -12.41
N ARG A 99 1.78 12.17 -11.95
CA ARG A 99 1.78 13.01 -10.75
C ARG A 99 2.32 12.17 -9.59
N PRO A 100 3.28 12.67 -8.80
CA PRO A 100 3.81 11.93 -7.67
C PRO A 100 2.67 11.50 -6.74
N ILE A 101 2.52 10.19 -6.52
CA ILE A 101 1.43 9.62 -5.71
C ILE A 101 1.44 10.18 -4.29
N THR A 102 2.61 10.55 -3.79
CA THR A 102 2.81 11.18 -2.48
C THR A 102 2.18 12.57 -2.36
N THR A 103 1.89 13.25 -3.48
CA THR A 103 1.22 14.56 -3.48
C THR A 103 -0.22 14.45 -2.99
N ASN A 104 -0.88 13.32 -3.23
CA ASN A 104 -2.20 13.01 -2.68
C ASN A 104 -2.05 12.32 -1.33
N GLU A 105 -1.67 13.08 -0.29
CA GLU A 105 -1.39 12.53 1.04
C GLU A 105 -2.53 11.68 1.62
N ARG A 106 -3.79 11.98 1.26
CA ARG A 106 -4.96 11.22 1.72
C ARG A 106 -4.99 9.82 1.09
N ALA A 107 -4.88 9.74 -0.23
CA ALA A 107 -4.80 8.46 -0.94
C ALA A 107 -3.54 7.67 -0.56
N PHE A 108 -2.40 8.36 -0.44
CA PHE A 108 -1.13 7.75 -0.06
C PHE A 108 -1.18 7.20 1.37
N GLY A 109 -1.79 7.94 2.30
CA GLY A 109 -2.01 7.48 3.66
C GLY A 109 -2.86 6.20 3.75
N VAL A 110 -3.82 6.01 2.83
CA VAL A 110 -4.58 4.75 2.72
C VAL A 110 -3.68 3.59 2.31
N LEU A 111 -2.83 3.78 1.29
CA LEU A 111 -1.88 2.76 0.84
C LEU A 111 -0.93 2.35 1.96
N VAL A 112 -0.36 3.34 2.67
CA VAL A 112 0.53 3.12 3.81
C VAL A 112 -0.18 2.33 4.92
N ARG A 113 -1.41 2.68 5.28
CA ARG A 113 -2.20 1.94 6.30
C ARG A 113 -2.45 0.50 5.89
N ASN A 114 -2.84 0.28 4.63
CA ASN A 114 -3.11 -1.08 4.15
C ASN A 114 -1.83 -1.92 4.10
N ALA A 115 -0.70 -1.33 3.72
CA ALA A 115 0.61 -2.00 3.73
C ALA A 115 1.08 -2.39 5.14
N MET A 116 0.82 -1.55 6.16
CA MET A 116 1.09 -1.89 7.56
C MET A 116 0.13 -2.96 8.09
N TRP A 117 -1.15 -2.88 7.72
CA TRP A 117 -2.15 -3.86 8.10
C TRP A 117 -1.84 -5.26 7.54
N ALA A 118 -1.40 -5.35 6.29
CA ALA A 118 -1.00 -6.62 5.67
C ALA A 118 0.14 -7.31 6.46
N ARG A 119 1.10 -6.54 6.98
CA ARG A 119 2.16 -7.06 7.86
C ARG A 119 1.60 -7.57 9.18
N LEU A 120 0.73 -6.79 9.82
CA LEU A 120 0.09 -7.20 11.08
C LEU A 120 -0.73 -8.47 10.92
N GLU A 121 -1.45 -8.62 9.81
CA GLU A 121 -2.19 -9.85 9.52
C GLU A 121 -1.31 -11.08 9.36
N LEU A 122 -0.12 -10.94 8.76
CA LEU A 122 0.83 -12.04 8.61
C LEU A 122 1.51 -12.36 9.95
N ALA A 123 1.91 -11.34 10.70
CA ALA A 123 2.48 -11.49 12.04
C ALA A 123 1.49 -12.17 13.01
N ALA A 124 0.20 -11.81 12.95
CA ALA A 124 -0.85 -12.43 13.75
C ALA A 124 -1.10 -13.92 13.42
N ARG A 125 -0.63 -14.39 12.26
CA ARG A 125 -0.68 -15.80 11.85
C ARG A 125 0.65 -16.53 12.07
N ASP A 126 1.63 -15.84 12.66
CA ASP A 126 2.99 -16.34 12.83
C ASP A 126 3.64 -16.73 11.47
N ASP A 127 3.33 -15.96 10.43
CA ASP A 127 3.71 -16.27 9.04
C ASP A 127 4.95 -15.47 8.60
N ALA A 128 6.12 -15.86 9.14
CA ALA A 128 7.40 -15.23 8.81
C ALA A 128 7.77 -15.35 7.31
N GLU A 129 7.42 -16.46 6.68
CA GLU A 129 7.61 -16.67 5.24
C GLU A 129 6.75 -15.73 4.40
N GLY A 130 5.48 -15.56 4.80
CA GLY A 130 4.56 -14.60 4.18
C GLY A 130 5.04 -13.16 4.34
N LEU A 131 5.60 -12.79 5.50
CA LEU A 131 6.23 -11.47 5.71
C LEU A 131 7.43 -11.28 4.78
N ALA A 132 8.34 -12.25 4.69
CA ALA A 132 9.50 -12.15 3.80
C ALA A 132 9.09 -12.12 2.31
N ALA A 133 8.05 -12.84 1.92
CA ALA A 133 7.47 -12.76 0.57
C ALA A 133 6.86 -11.37 0.31
N LEU A 134 6.17 -10.78 1.29
CA LEU A 134 5.66 -9.42 1.22
C LEU A 134 6.80 -8.40 1.05
N GLU A 135 7.88 -8.49 1.83
CA GLU A 135 9.01 -7.57 1.72
C GLU A 135 9.69 -7.65 0.35
N ARG A 136 9.90 -8.87 -0.19
CA ARG A 136 10.43 -9.06 -1.55
C ARG A 136 9.53 -8.44 -2.61
N ARG A 137 8.22 -8.67 -2.50
CA ARG A 137 7.24 -8.11 -3.44
C ARG A 137 7.26 -6.59 -3.45
N VAL A 138 7.36 -5.95 -2.27
CA VAL A 138 7.45 -4.49 -2.18
C VAL A 138 8.77 -3.97 -2.73
N ALA A 139 9.88 -4.67 -2.47
CA ALA A 139 11.18 -4.32 -3.03
C ALA A 139 11.18 -4.27 -4.56
N GLU A 140 10.49 -5.21 -5.20
CA GLU A 140 10.37 -5.31 -6.66
C GLU A 140 9.52 -4.19 -7.30
N LEU A 141 8.82 -3.36 -6.51
CA LEU A 141 8.07 -2.23 -7.03
C LEU A 141 8.96 -1.07 -7.51
N SER A 142 10.23 -1.03 -7.09
CA SER A 142 11.17 0.03 -7.47
C SER A 142 12.26 -0.46 -8.43
N ASP A 143 12.81 0.44 -9.24
CA ASP A 143 13.98 0.17 -10.10
C ASP A 143 15.10 1.20 -9.79
N PRO A 144 16.25 0.77 -9.21
CA PRO A 144 16.55 -0.59 -8.79
C PRO A 144 15.66 -1.06 -7.62
N PRO A 145 15.55 -2.38 -7.39
CA PRO A 145 14.79 -2.91 -6.27
C PRO A 145 15.26 -2.35 -4.93
N THR A 146 14.32 -1.95 -4.08
CA THR A 146 14.61 -1.43 -2.74
C THR A 146 15.20 -2.55 -1.89
N GLU A 147 16.16 -2.23 -1.01
CA GLU A 147 16.75 -3.22 -0.13
C GLU A 147 15.71 -3.81 0.83
N VAL A 148 15.66 -5.15 0.90
CA VAL A 148 14.89 -5.89 1.89
C VAL A 148 15.68 -5.93 3.20
N GLU A 149 15.15 -5.33 4.25
CA GLU A 149 15.84 -5.25 5.55
C GLU A 149 15.60 -6.46 6.46
N ARG A 150 14.52 -7.21 6.22
CA ARG A 150 14.12 -8.36 7.04
C ARG A 150 13.76 -9.54 6.15
N ASP A 151 14.49 -10.63 6.33
CA ASP A 151 14.19 -11.93 5.73
C ASP A 151 13.31 -12.78 6.66
N ALA A 152 12.98 -14.01 6.23
CA ALA A 152 12.11 -14.89 6.99
C ALA A 152 12.70 -15.28 8.35
N VAL A 153 14.03 -15.40 8.45
CA VAL A 153 14.71 -15.71 9.72
C VAL A 153 14.57 -14.53 10.68
N SER A 154 14.89 -13.32 10.21
CA SER A 154 14.82 -12.10 11.02
C SER A 154 13.39 -11.78 11.47
N TRP A 155 12.39 -12.08 10.63
CA TRP A 155 10.97 -11.96 11.02
C TRP A 155 10.56 -13.05 12.00
N GLY A 156 11.05 -14.28 11.84
CA GLY A 156 10.80 -15.37 12.78
C GLY A 156 11.32 -15.04 14.18
N GLU A 157 12.55 -14.52 14.28
CA GLU A 157 13.11 -14.07 15.57
C GLU A 157 12.27 -12.97 16.22
N ASP A 158 11.87 -11.95 15.47
CA ASP A 158 11.02 -10.87 16.02
C ASP A 158 9.62 -11.38 16.45
N LEU A 159 9.06 -12.39 15.75
CA LEU A 159 7.78 -13.01 16.09
C LEU A 159 7.90 -13.89 17.32
N ASP A 160 8.95 -14.71 17.40
CA ASP A 160 9.27 -15.54 18.56
C ASP A 160 9.37 -14.66 19.82
N ASP A 161 10.08 -13.52 19.76
CA ASP A 161 10.20 -12.60 20.89
C ASP A 161 8.82 -12.07 21.36
N TYR A 162 7.88 -11.82 20.45
CA TYR A 162 6.51 -11.41 20.80
C TYR A 162 5.70 -12.56 21.41
N TYR A 163 5.72 -13.73 20.77
CA TYR A 163 4.91 -14.89 21.17
C TYR A 163 5.44 -15.58 22.44
N ASP A 164 6.68 -15.35 22.82
CA ASP A 164 7.22 -15.71 24.14
C ASP A 164 6.53 -14.92 25.27
N GLU A 165 6.00 -13.73 24.99
CA GLU A 165 5.32 -12.86 25.97
C GLU A 165 3.79 -12.90 25.86
N HIS A 166 3.24 -13.06 24.65
CA HIS A 166 1.81 -12.91 24.37
C HIS A 166 1.23 -14.04 23.52
N ASP A 167 0.01 -14.51 23.86
CA ASP A 167 -0.62 -15.66 23.20
C ASP A 167 -1.13 -15.38 21.77
N SER A 168 -1.42 -14.12 21.41
CA SER A 168 -1.99 -13.77 20.09
C SER A 168 -1.92 -12.28 19.78
N MET A 169 -1.95 -11.90 18.51
CA MET A 169 -2.16 -10.51 18.08
C MET A 169 -3.62 -10.30 17.65
N ARG A 170 -4.28 -9.23 18.12
CA ARG A 170 -5.64 -8.90 17.67
C ARG A 170 -5.62 -8.30 16.26
N ILE A 171 -6.54 -8.80 15.42
CA ILE A 171 -6.73 -8.35 14.02
C ILE A 171 -8.17 -7.90 13.75
N ASP A 172 -8.79 -7.25 14.72
CA ASP A 172 -10.15 -6.72 14.62
C ASP A 172 -10.19 -5.27 14.10
N ALA A 173 -11.40 -4.70 14.02
CA ALA A 173 -11.61 -3.32 13.59
C ALA A 173 -10.90 -2.29 14.48
N ASP A 174 -10.67 -2.62 15.76
CA ASP A 174 -9.96 -1.75 16.69
C ASP A 174 -8.46 -1.77 16.40
N ALA A 175 -7.88 -2.95 16.13
CA ALA A 175 -6.49 -3.09 15.70
C ALA A 175 -6.21 -2.33 14.38
N ARG A 176 -7.16 -2.34 13.44
CA ARG A 176 -7.05 -1.62 12.16
C ARG A 176 -7.26 -0.10 12.29
N SER A 177 -7.62 0.39 13.47
CA SER A 177 -7.93 1.79 13.69
C SER A 177 -6.71 2.68 13.38
N PRO A 178 -6.89 3.82 12.68
CA PRO A 178 -5.81 4.76 12.40
C PRO A 178 -5.05 5.25 13.63
N ARG A 179 -5.68 5.18 14.83
CA ARG A 179 -5.05 5.59 16.09
C ARG A 179 -3.85 4.71 16.49
N ASN A 180 -3.79 3.48 15.98
CA ASN A 180 -2.71 2.54 16.30
C ASN A 180 -1.52 2.69 15.34
N LEU A 181 -1.65 3.51 14.28
CA LEU A 181 -0.56 3.80 13.36
C LEU A 181 -0.01 5.21 13.62
N GLN A 182 1.25 5.29 14.03
CA GLN A 182 1.99 6.53 14.03
C GLN A 182 2.78 6.69 12.72
N ILE A 183 2.72 7.89 12.15
CA ILE A 183 3.44 8.26 10.91
C ILE A 183 4.28 9.50 11.22
N GLU A 184 5.59 9.31 11.33
CA GLU A 184 6.56 10.40 11.41
C GLU A 184 6.97 10.78 9.98
N ARG A 185 6.56 11.98 9.53
CA ARG A 185 6.79 12.44 8.17
C ARG A 185 8.11 13.19 8.06
N GLY A 186 9.00 12.70 7.20
CA GLY A 186 10.17 13.42 6.72
C GLY A 186 10.08 13.75 5.23
N ASP A 187 11.04 14.53 4.73
CA ASP A 187 11.04 15.02 3.35
C ASP A 187 11.29 13.94 2.29
N ARG A 188 11.97 12.84 2.67
CA ARG A 188 12.31 11.72 1.77
C ARG A 188 11.80 10.37 2.24
N VAL A 189 11.69 10.22 3.55
CA VAL A 189 11.33 8.96 4.19
C VAL A 189 10.32 9.25 5.29
N TRP A 190 9.25 8.46 5.34
CA TRP A 190 8.35 8.44 6.50
C TRP A 190 8.67 7.23 7.36
N ARG A 191 8.69 7.40 8.68
CA ARG A 191 8.79 6.29 9.64
C ARG A 191 7.41 5.93 10.14
N LEU A 192 7.12 4.64 10.14
CA LEU A 192 5.83 4.07 10.51
C LEU A 192 5.99 3.20 11.73
N ARG A 193 5.01 3.28 12.63
CA ARG A 193 4.90 2.40 13.78
C ARG A 193 3.46 2.00 13.96
N GLN A 194 3.17 0.71 13.74
CA GLN A 194 1.86 0.11 13.93
C GLN A 194 1.87 -0.65 15.25
N VAL A 195 1.19 -0.10 16.25
CA VAL A 195 1.03 -0.75 17.56
C VAL A 195 0.26 -2.06 17.39
N VAL A 196 0.78 -3.11 18.02
CA VAL A 196 0.14 -4.43 18.13
C VAL A 196 -0.76 -4.41 19.36
N LEU A 197 -2.01 -4.85 19.19
CA LEU A 197 -2.94 -4.98 20.31
C LEU A 197 -2.88 -6.41 20.82
N ASP A 198 -2.20 -6.60 21.95
CA ASP A 198 -2.16 -7.85 22.69
C ASP A 198 -3.46 -8.09 23.49
N PRO A 199 -3.73 -9.34 23.94
CA PRO A 199 -4.92 -9.68 24.70
C PRO A 199 -4.96 -9.02 26.09
N GLU A 200 -3.81 -8.79 26.70
CA GLU A 200 -3.66 -8.19 28.03
C GLU A 200 -3.85 -6.66 28.00
N GLY A 201 -3.74 -6.03 26.82
CA GLY A 201 -3.91 -4.60 26.60
C GLY A 201 -2.69 -3.76 27.00
N HIS A 202 -1.50 -4.34 26.99
CA HIS A 202 -0.25 -3.65 27.31
C HIS A 202 0.15 -2.63 26.24
N HIS A 203 -0.08 -2.97 24.96
CA HIS A 203 0.23 -2.16 23.79
C HIS A 203 1.71 -1.74 23.72
N ASP A 204 2.61 -2.61 24.17
CA ASP A 204 4.04 -2.38 24.28
C ASP A 204 4.84 -3.02 23.13
N TRP A 205 4.17 -3.43 22.06
CA TRP A 205 4.80 -3.95 20.84
C TRP A 205 4.32 -3.19 19.60
N ALA A 206 5.19 -3.07 18.60
CA ALA A 206 4.82 -2.47 17.32
C ALA A 206 5.60 -3.07 16.14
N ILE A 207 4.92 -3.15 15.00
CA ILE A 207 5.57 -3.33 13.71
C ILE A 207 6.08 -1.98 13.24
N GLU A 208 7.38 -1.89 13.01
CA GLU A 208 8.05 -0.73 12.48
C GLU A 208 8.36 -0.90 10.99
N ALA A 209 8.26 0.20 10.25
CA ALA A 209 8.55 0.24 8.83
C ALA A 209 8.96 1.64 8.40
N ARG A 210 9.49 1.76 7.19
CA ARG A 210 9.74 3.05 6.54
C ARG A 210 9.15 3.11 5.14
N VAL A 211 8.80 4.30 4.70
CA VAL A 211 8.31 4.56 3.34
C VAL A 211 9.37 5.32 2.58
N ASP A 212 9.78 4.80 1.41
CA ASP A 212 10.61 5.55 0.48
C ASP A 212 9.70 6.36 -0.46
N LEU A 213 9.68 7.69 -0.31
CA LEU A 213 8.77 8.54 -1.06
C LEU A 213 9.12 8.61 -2.54
N ALA A 214 10.42 8.67 -2.88
CA ALA A 214 10.86 8.76 -4.27
C ALA A 214 10.61 7.44 -5.01
N ALA A 215 10.89 6.31 -4.37
CA ALA A 215 10.55 5.00 -4.91
C ALA A 215 9.02 4.84 -5.06
N SER A 216 8.25 5.34 -4.09
CA SER A 216 6.78 5.29 -4.15
C SER A 216 6.21 6.11 -5.31
N ASP A 217 6.76 7.30 -5.54
CA ASP A 217 6.37 8.16 -6.64
C ASP A 217 6.70 7.55 -7.99
N ALA A 218 7.88 6.95 -8.13
CA ALA A 218 8.28 6.25 -9.35
C ALA A 218 7.41 5.00 -9.61
N ALA A 219 7.05 4.26 -8.56
CA ALA A 219 6.26 3.04 -8.67
C ALA A 219 4.75 3.27 -8.84
N GLY A 220 4.26 4.49 -8.55
CA GLY A 220 2.82 4.75 -8.44
C GLY A 220 2.14 3.91 -7.35
N ALA A 221 2.89 3.48 -6.33
CA ALA A 221 2.46 2.60 -5.24
C ALA A 221 3.24 2.91 -3.97
N ALA A 222 2.76 2.50 -2.79
CA ALA A 222 3.50 2.72 -1.55
C ALA A 222 4.62 1.69 -1.37
N VAL A 223 5.87 2.14 -1.50
CA VAL A 223 7.07 1.34 -1.20
C VAL A 223 7.35 1.43 0.30
N VAL A 224 6.73 0.52 1.05
CA VAL A 224 6.86 0.39 2.51
C VAL A 224 7.78 -0.78 2.84
N VAL A 225 8.92 -0.52 3.48
CA VAL A 225 9.90 -1.53 3.89
C VAL A 225 9.74 -1.83 5.38
N GLY A 226 9.43 -3.08 5.73
CA GLY A 226 9.33 -3.51 7.12
C GLY A 226 10.70 -3.59 7.78
N THR A 227 10.87 -2.93 8.92
CA THR A 227 12.15 -2.87 9.66
C THR A 227 12.14 -3.77 10.89
N GLY A 228 10.97 -4.25 11.33
CA GLY A 228 10.83 -5.32 12.32
C GLY A 228 9.59 -5.22 13.18
N LEU A 229 9.42 -6.20 14.07
CA LEU A 229 8.49 -6.17 15.19
C LEU A 229 9.31 -5.96 16.47
N ARG A 230 9.02 -4.89 17.20
CA ARG A 230 9.84 -4.42 18.33
C ARG A 230 9.00 -4.12 19.54
N ARG A 231 9.55 -4.38 20.71
CA ARG A 231 9.04 -3.84 21.97
C ARG A 231 9.24 -2.33 22.00
N LEU A 232 8.17 -1.61 22.32
CA LEU A 232 8.18 -0.20 22.62
C LEU A 232 8.72 -0.02 24.03
N ASP A 233 10.01 0.29 24.13
CA ASP A 233 10.55 0.74 25.40
C ASP A 233 9.71 1.93 25.91
N ALA A 234 9.34 1.89 27.19
CA ALA A 234 8.81 3.07 27.86
C ALA A 234 9.83 4.19 27.64
N THR A 235 9.46 5.20 26.85
CA THR A 235 10.32 6.37 26.66
C THR A 235 10.65 6.91 28.06
N PRO A 236 11.93 7.02 28.44
CA PRO A 236 12.30 7.52 29.77
C PRO A 236 11.82 8.95 30.01
#